data_AF-A0A7S2ILV5-F1
#
_entry.id   AF-A0A7S2ILV5-F1
#
_cell.length_a   1.000
_cell.length_b   1.000
_cell.length_c   1.000
_cell.angle_alpha   90.00
_cell.angle_beta   90.00
_cell.angle_gamma   90.00
#
_symmetry.space_group_name_H-M   'P 1'
#
loop_
_entity.id
_entity.type
_entity.pdbx_description
1 polymer ?
#
loop_
_entity_poly.entity_id
_entity_poly.type
_entity_poly.pdbx_seq_one_letter_code
_entity_poly.pdbx_strand_id
1 'polypeptide(L)'
;ERMFYEKVSGEGPESGWVSTMFRGKELLVLLDEELSTNAETTSNEGAPSDEEVSSADPAERAELAMQLYSLRFGEAEVEGDDVAAATEKVAAPSLPVERDEAAEQAIRAEFDAASDCQDGLESMARAALKELKEKEHERKQKIAQEKHQAREDFDIGWKAAEHIPRNDAVAERLACELPQGMCCLVFNEESNSVSVAATVEPSAAINLEYLST
;
A
#
# COMPACT_ATOMS: atom_id res chain seq x y z
N GLU A 1 4.44 6.46 -18.91
CA GLU A 1 5.11 6.42 -20.23
C GLU A 1 4.32 5.48 -21.13
N ARG A 2 4.21 5.77 -22.43
CA ARG A 2 3.42 4.97 -23.39
C ARG A 2 4.31 4.52 -24.54
N MET A 3 4.13 3.28 -24.96
CA MET A 3 4.82 2.68 -26.09
C MET A 3 3.80 2.39 -27.20
N PHE A 4 4.18 2.70 -28.44
CA PHE A 4 3.41 2.29 -29.62
C PHE A 4 3.83 0.86 -30.00
N TYR A 5 2.86 -0.01 -30.28
CA TYR A 5 3.11 -1.38 -30.71
C TYR A 5 2.46 -1.68 -32.06
N GLU A 6 3.04 -2.65 -32.76
CA GLU A 6 2.51 -3.25 -33.99
C GLU A 6 2.38 -4.76 -33.77
N LYS A 7 1.25 -5.35 -34.20
CA LYS A 7 0.93 -6.75 -33.93
C LYS A 7 1.78 -7.69 -34.79
N VAL A 8 2.52 -8.58 -34.13
CA VAL A 8 3.33 -9.61 -34.81
C VAL A 8 2.51 -10.87 -35.11
N SER A 9 1.71 -11.36 -34.15
CA SER A 9 0.81 -12.51 -34.32
C SER A 9 -0.35 -12.46 -33.31
N GLY A 10 -1.39 -13.29 -33.50
CA GLY A 10 -2.53 -13.41 -32.57
C GLY A 10 -3.76 -12.55 -32.90
N GLU A 11 -4.76 -12.62 -32.01
CA GLU A 11 -6.01 -11.85 -32.10
C GLU A 11 -5.87 -10.50 -31.40
N GLY A 12 -6.46 -9.45 -31.98
CA GLY A 12 -6.36 -8.07 -31.48
C GLY A 12 -6.08 -7.03 -32.59
N PRO A 13 -6.11 -5.73 -32.23
CA PRO A 13 -5.89 -4.63 -33.18
C PRO A 13 -4.47 -4.65 -33.76
N GLU A 14 -4.32 -4.22 -35.02
CA GLU A 14 -3.04 -4.25 -35.75
C GLU A 14 -1.96 -3.37 -35.12
N SER A 15 -2.36 -2.28 -34.46
CA SER A 15 -1.47 -1.40 -33.73
C SER A 15 -2.19 -0.69 -32.60
N GLY A 16 -1.43 -0.14 -31.65
CA GLY A 16 -2.00 0.58 -30.51
C GLY A 16 -0.96 1.23 -29.61
N TRP A 17 -1.45 1.83 -28.53
CA TRP A 17 -0.62 2.47 -27.52
C TRP A 17 -0.83 1.80 -26.17
N VAL A 18 0.21 1.18 -25.62
CA VAL A 18 0.20 0.54 -24.31
C VAL A 18 0.95 1.39 -23.28
N SER A 19 0.47 1.42 -22.04
CA SER A 19 1.21 2.08 -20.94
C SER A 19 2.23 1.12 -20.36
N THR A 20 3.48 1.54 -20.26
CA THR A 20 4.56 0.70 -19.72
C THR A 20 4.60 0.72 -18.18
N MET A 21 3.95 1.70 -17.56
CA MET A 21 3.94 1.91 -16.11
C MET A 21 2.54 2.27 -15.58
N PHE A 22 2.19 1.75 -14.39
CA PHE A 22 1.02 2.16 -13.63
C PHE A 22 1.37 2.31 -12.15
N ARG A 23 1.17 3.52 -11.59
CA ARG A 23 1.51 3.88 -10.21
C ARG A 23 2.95 3.56 -9.79
N GLY A 24 3.90 3.79 -10.70
CA GLY A 24 5.33 3.55 -10.47
C GLY A 24 5.74 2.07 -10.51
N LYS A 25 4.84 1.16 -10.89
CA LYS A 25 5.16 -0.23 -11.21
C LYS A 25 5.23 -0.43 -12.71
N GLU A 26 6.24 -1.14 -13.18
CA GLU A 26 6.35 -1.57 -14.58
C GLU A 26 5.34 -2.69 -14.87
N LEU A 27 4.64 -2.58 -16.00
CA LEU A 27 3.62 -3.55 -16.43
C LEU A 27 4.14 -4.57 -17.44
N LEU A 28 5.32 -4.33 -18.03
CA LEU A 28 5.92 -5.17 -19.06
C LEU A 28 7.16 -5.85 -18.50
N VAL A 29 7.32 -7.14 -18.79
CA VAL A 29 8.55 -7.88 -18.51
C VAL A 29 9.38 -7.86 -19.78
N LEU A 30 10.63 -7.39 -19.69
CA LEU A 30 11.58 -7.49 -20.80
C LEU A 30 11.94 -8.95 -21.00
N LEU A 31 11.63 -9.47 -22.19
CA LEU A 31 12.11 -10.79 -22.60
C LEU A 31 13.56 -10.61 -23.04
N ASP A 32 14.51 -11.09 -22.23
CA ASP A 32 15.89 -11.24 -22.68
C ASP A 32 15.91 -12.25 -23.84
N GLU A 33 16.40 -11.82 -25.01
CA GLU A 33 16.42 -12.63 -26.24
C GLU A 33 17.13 -13.98 -26.07
N GLU A 34 18.00 -14.10 -25.07
CA GLU A 34 18.78 -15.31 -24.78
C GLU A 34 17.93 -16.51 -24.28
N LEU A 35 16.69 -16.31 -23.84
CA LEU A 35 15.83 -17.40 -23.35
C LEU A 35 14.92 -18.01 -24.44
N SER A 36 14.86 -17.41 -25.63
CA SER A 36 13.94 -17.84 -26.69
C SER A 36 14.37 -19.09 -27.47
N THR A 37 15.57 -19.64 -27.24
CA THR A 37 16.13 -20.77 -28.02
C THR A 37 16.29 -22.09 -27.27
N ASN A 38 16.00 -22.18 -25.97
CA ASN A 38 16.27 -23.39 -25.16
C ASN A 38 15.04 -23.98 -24.43
N ALA A 39 13.83 -23.85 -24.98
CA ALA A 39 12.64 -24.50 -24.42
C ALA A 39 12.41 -25.92 -24.97
N GLU A 40 13.43 -26.78 -24.94
CA GLU A 40 13.25 -28.24 -24.96
C GLU A 40 14.17 -28.88 -23.91
N THR A 41 13.52 -29.53 -22.93
CA THR A 41 14.11 -30.50 -21.99
C THR A 41 15.03 -29.95 -20.90
N THR A 42 14.47 -29.69 -19.71
CA THR A 42 15.00 -30.26 -18.46
C THR A 42 14.02 -30.06 -17.29
N SER A 43 13.43 -31.16 -16.85
CA SER A 43 12.99 -31.35 -15.47
C SER A 43 14.20 -31.41 -14.54
N ASN A 44 14.38 -30.45 -13.62
CA ASN A 44 14.83 -30.72 -12.24
C ASN A 44 14.83 -29.49 -11.32
N GLU A 45 14.21 -29.68 -10.15
CA GLU A 45 14.63 -29.27 -8.79
C GLU A 45 15.20 -27.88 -8.52
N GLY A 46 14.47 -27.09 -7.70
CA GLY A 46 15.07 -26.04 -6.89
C GLY A 46 14.23 -24.79 -6.64
N ALA A 47 12.95 -24.91 -6.30
CA ALA A 47 12.22 -23.78 -5.72
C ALA A 47 12.61 -23.64 -4.23
N PRO A 48 13.10 -22.47 -3.77
CA PRO A 48 13.20 -22.21 -2.35
C PRO A 48 11.79 -22.19 -1.77
N SER A 49 11.54 -23.13 -0.86
CA SER A 49 10.31 -23.18 -0.09
C SER A 49 10.10 -21.86 0.63
N ASP A 50 8.97 -21.21 0.35
CA ASP A 50 8.35 -20.20 1.22
C ASP A 50 8.07 -20.85 2.57
N GLU A 51 9.08 -20.88 3.44
CA GLU A 51 8.92 -21.25 4.83
C GLU A 51 8.10 -20.17 5.54
N GLU A 52 6.95 -20.61 6.05
CA GLU A 52 6.24 -20.11 7.23
C GLU A 52 6.14 -18.60 7.40
N VAL A 53 5.20 -18.01 6.66
CA VAL A 53 4.55 -16.78 7.12
C VAL A 53 3.61 -17.14 8.27
N SER A 54 4.18 -17.15 9.47
CA SER A 54 3.49 -17.22 10.76
C SER A 54 2.23 -16.34 10.76
N SER A 55 1.13 -16.89 11.27
CA SER A 55 -0.21 -16.31 11.38
C SER A 55 -0.29 -15.20 12.44
N ALA A 56 0.67 -14.28 12.43
CA ALA A 56 0.71 -13.15 13.35
C ALA A 56 -0.59 -12.33 13.20
N ASP A 57 -1.15 -11.93 14.35
CA ASP A 57 -2.32 -11.09 14.43
C ASP A 57 -2.12 -9.84 13.55
N PRO A 58 -3.09 -9.42 12.73
CA PRO A 58 -2.97 -8.21 11.93
C PRO A 58 -2.54 -6.97 12.73
N ALA A 59 -2.80 -6.91 14.05
CA ALA A 59 -2.28 -5.88 14.93
C ALA A 59 -0.74 -5.93 15.09
N GLU A 60 -0.16 -7.11 15.28
CA GLU A 60 1.29 -7.30 15.42
C GLU A 60 2.02 -7.01 14.10
N ARG A 61 1.40 -7.34 12.96
CA ARG A 61 1.93 -6.97 11.63
C ARG A 61 1.97 -5.46 11.41
N ALA A 62 0.94 -4.74 11.88
CA ALA A 62 0.91 -3.29 11.77
C ALA A 62 1.98 -2.63 12.64
N GLU A 63 2.20 -3.14 13.86
CA GLU A 63 3.24 -2.65 14.77
C GLU A 63 4.65 -2.90 14.21
N LEU A 64 4.91 -4.09 13.67
CA LEU A 64 6.19 -4.43 13.05
C LEU A 64 6.46 -3.58 11.81
N ALA A 65 5.43 -3.30 11.00
CA ALA A 65 5.54 -2.42 9.83
C ALA A 65 5.86 -0.97 10.24
N MET A 66 5.28 -0.49 11.35
CA MET A 66 5.56 0.83 11.90
C MET A 66 7.01 0.93 12.42
N GLN A 67 7.49 -0.10 13.12
CA GLN A 67 8.88 -0.16 13.59
C GLN A 67 9.88 -0.18 12.43
N LEU A 68 9.62 -0.97 11.38
CA LEU A 68 10.47 -1.01 10.19
C LEU A 68 10.48 0.33 9.43
N TYR A 69 9.35 1.05 9.41
CA TYR A 69 9.28 2.39 8.83
C TYR A 69 10.12 3.39 9.64
N SER A 70 10.03 3.37 10.97
CA SER A 70 10.86 4.21 11.84
C SER A 70 12.35 3.89 11.74
N LEU A 71 12.74 2.61 11.62
CA LEU A 71 14.14 2.23 11.41
C LEU A 71 14.67 2.67 10.05
N ARG A 72 13.84 2.62 9.01
CA ARG A 72 14.27 2.94 7.63
C ARG A 72 14.28 4.43 7.33
N PHE A 73 13.37 5.19 7.93
CA PHE A 73 13.14 6.60 7.60
C PHE A 73 13.25 7.55 8.80
N GLY A 74 13.35 7.03 10.02
CA GLY A 74 13.49 7.83 11.25
C GLY A 74 14.91 8.29 11.56
N GLU A 75 15.91 7.95 10.75
CA GLU A 75 17.28 8.47 10.90
C GLU A 75 17.49 9.84 10.21
N ALA A 76 16.43 10.47 9.69
CA ALA A 76 16.50 11.86 9.29
C ALA A 76 16.40 12.77 10.53
N GLU A 77 17.54 13.34 10.91
CA GLU A 77 17.76 14.35 11.97
C GLU A 77 18.13 13.81 13.36
N VAL A 78 19.22 13.02 13.41
CA VAL A 78 20.16 13.21 14.52
C VAL A 78 21.08 14.36 14.11
N GLU A 79 20.67 15.57 14.50
CA GLU A 79 21.55 16.72 14.58
C GLU A 79 22.78 16.28 15.40
N GLY A 80 23.94 16.29 14.74
CA GLY A 80 25.18 15.78 15.31
C GLY A 80 25.63 16.66 16.47
N ASP A 81 25.46 16.15 17.68
CA ASP A 81 26.09 16.71 18.88
C ASP A 81 26.54 15.58 19.80
N ASP A 82 27.44 14.74 19.29
CA ASP A 82 28.23 13.81 20.11
C ASP A 82 29.67 13.75 19.56
N VAL A 83 30.37 14.89 19.65
CA VAL A 83 31.83 14.88 19.67
C VAL A 83 32.26 14.40 21.04
N ALA A 84 32.50 13.09 21.12
CA ALA A 84 33.02 12.40 22.29
C ALA A 84 34.31 13.06 22.83
N ALA A 85 34.18 13.61 24.04
CA ALA A 85 35.05 13.38 25.19
C ALA A 85 36.53 13.05 24.90
N ALA A 86 37.32 14.09 24.67
CA ALA A 86 38.71 14.14 25.09
C ALA A 86 38.91 15.36 26.00
N THR A 87 38.39 15.28 27.23
CA THR A 87 38.68 16.28 28.27
C THR A 87 40.07 16.05 28.84
N GLU A 88 41.04 16.71 28.20
CA GLU A 88 42.35 16.97 28.77
C GLU A 88 42.16 17.77 30.08
N LYS A 89 42.63 17.20 31.18
CA LYS A 89 42.54 17.73 32.53
C LYS A 89 43.53 18.89 32.70
N VAL A 90 43.29 20.00 32.02
CA VAL A 90 44.06 21.24 32.19
C VAL A 90 43.60 21.90 33.48
N ALA A 91 44.47 21.92 34.49
CA ALA A 91 44.25 22.60 35.75
C ALA A 91 44.11 24.12 35.50
N ALA A 92 42.88 24.58 35.35
CA ALA A 92 42.58 25.99 35.20
C ALA A 92 42.92 26.75 36.50
N PRO A 93 43.66 27.87 36.42
CA PRO A 93 43.94 28.70 37.58
C PRO A 93 42.63 29.26 38.14
N SER A 94 42.39 29.00 39.43
CA SER A 94 41.25 29.52 40.19
C SER A 94 41.37 31.04 40.33
N LEU A 95 40.91 31.78 39.33
CA LEU A 95 40.67 33.21 39.45
C LEU A 95 39.33 33.41 40.19
N PRO A 96 39.27 34.30 41.19
CA PRO A 96 38.03 34.68 41.83
C PRO A 96 37.18 35.45 40.81
N VAL A 97 36.28 34.73 40.12
CA VAL A 97 35.23 35.34 39.32
C VAL A 97 34.19 35.83 40.32
N GLU A 98 34.17 37.13 40.57
CA GLU A 98 33.04 37.74 41.27
C GLU A 98 31.80 37.51 40.40
N ARG A 99 30.95 36.57 40.83
CA ARG A 99 29.67 36.30 40.20
C ARG A 99 28.77 37.48 40.47
N ASP A 100 28.51 38.25 39.42
CA ASP A 100 27.48 39.29 39.47
C ASP A 100 26.11 38.60 39.51
N GLU A 101 25.58 38.45 40.73
CA GLU A 101 24.27 37.82 40.97
C GLU A 101 23.15 38.51 40.18
N ALA A 102 23.31 39.79 39.84
CA ALA A 102 22.34 40.52 39.01
C ALA A 102 22.33 40.01 37.56
N ALA A 103 23.50 39.68 37.01
CA ALA A 103 23.60 39.13 35.66
C ALA A 103 23.00 37.71 35.57
N GLU A 104 23.23 36.87 36.59
CA GLU A 104 22.63 35.52 36.63
C GLU A 104 21.10 35.58 36.78
N GLN A 105 20.57 36.53 37.57
CA GLN A 105 19.13 36.74 37.69
C GLN A 105 18.49 37.22 36.39
N ALA A 106 19.17 38.10 35.63
CA ALA A 106 18.67 38.57 34.33
C ALA A 106 18.57 37.44 33.30
N ILE A 107 19.56 36.55 33.24
CA ILE A 107 19.56 35.38 32.33
C ILE A 107 18.43 34.41 32.67
N ARG A 108 18.17 34.14 33.96
CA ARG A 108 17.05 33.28 34.37
C ARG A 108 15.69 33.88 34.01
N ALA A 109 15.52 35.18 34.25
CA ALA A 109 14.27 35.87 33.90
C ALA A 109 14.00 35.85 32.39
N GLU A 110 15.03 35.96 31.56
CA GLU A 110 14.90 35.85 30.09
C GLU A 110 14.54 34.42 29.65
N PHE A 111 15.14 33.40 30.28
CA PHE A 111 14.82 32.00 30.02
C PHE A 111 13.37 31.65 30.43
N ASP A 112 12.93 32.07 31.61
CA ASP A 112 11.57 31.85 32.09
C ASP A 112 10.54 32.53 31.16
N ALA A 113 10.83 33.76 30.70
CA ALA A 113 9.97 34.47 29.75
C ALA A 113 9.91 33.79 28.36
N ALA A 114 11.00 33.15 27.91
CA ALA A 114 11.01 32.38 26.67
C ALA A 114 10.23 31.05 26.79
N SER A 115 10.33 30.38 27.94
CA SER A 115 9.61 29.13 28.23
C SER A 115 8.09 29.34 28.20
N ASP A 116 7.59 30.41 28.81
CA ASP A 116 6.15 30.73 28.82
C ASP A 116 5.60 31.00 27.41
N CYS A 117 6.44 31.51 26.50
CA CYS A 117 6.08 31.75 25.10
C CYS A 117 5.96 30.43 24.30
N GLN A 118 6.79 29.44 24.61
CA GLN A 118 6.79 28.14 23.94
C GLN A 118 5.52 27.34 24.26
N ASP A 119 5.06 27.38 25.51
CA ASP A 119 3.82 26.70 25.93
C ASP A 119 2.58 27.23 25.18
N GLY A 120 2.55 28.54 24.88
CA GLY A 120 1.51 29.16 24.08
C GLY A 120 1.44 28.59 22.65
N LEU A 121 2.60 28.42 22.00
CA LEU A 121 2.68 27.88 20.65
C LEU A 121 2.31 26.40 20.60
N GLU A 122 2.76 25.59 21.57
CA GLU A 122 2.38 24.19 21.67
C GLU A 122 0.89 24.00 21.88
N SER A 123 0.27 24.85 22.71
CA SER A 123 -1.18 24.83 22.94
C SER A 123 -1.96 25.11 21.65
N MET A 124 -1.55 26.13 20.88
CA MET A 124 -2.17 26.44 19.59
C MET A 124 -2.00 25.30 18.58
N ALA A 125 -0.81 24.69 18.49
CA ALA A 125 -0.55 23.56 17.62
C ALA A 125 -1.44 22.35 17.97
N ARG A 126 -1.60 22.03 19.26
CA ARG A 126 -2.48 20.94 19.73
C ARG A 126 -3.95 21.22 19.40
N ALA A 127 -4.42 22.46 19.56
CA ALA A 127 -5.77 22.85 19.19
C ALA A 127 -6.02 22.71 17.69
N ALA A 128 -5.09 23.17 16.85
CA ALA A 128 -5.17 23.05 15.39
C ALA A 128 -5.19 21.58 14.93
N LEU A 129 -4.36 20.72 15.53
CA LEU A 129 -4.37 19.28 15.24
C LEU A 129 -5.69 18.60 15.61
N LYS A 130 -6.29 18.99 16.73
CA LYS A 130 -7.60 18.48 17.14
C LYS A 130 -8.69 18.86 16.13
N GLU A 131 -8.72 20.13 15.72
CA GLU A 131 -9.67 20.62 14.71
C GLU A 131 -9.51 19.88 13.36
N LEU A 132 -8.28 19.65 12.91
CA LEU A 132 -8.03 18.89 11.67
C LEU A 132 -8.51 17.44 11.77
N LYS A 133 -8.28 16.77 12.90
CA LYS A 133 -8.77 15.40 13.13
C LYS A 133 -10.29 15.33 13.14
N GLU A 134 -10.95 16.30 13.77
CA GLU A 134 -12.41 16.39 13.80
C GLU A 134 -12.98 16.59 12.38
N LYS A 135 -12.43 17.54 11.61
CA LYS A 135 -12.84 17.75 10.20
C LYS A 135 -12.60 16.53 9.31
N GLU A 136 -11.49 15.81 9.50
CA GLU A 136 -11.21 14.59 8.74
C GLU A 136 -12.23 13.49 9.09
N HIS A 137 -12.59 13.36 10.37
CA HIS A 137 -13.60 12.43 10.82
C HIS A 137 -14.97 12.74 10.22
N GLU A 138 -15.40 14.01 10.26
CA GLU A 138 -16.64 14.48 9.63
C GLU A 138 -16.65 14.18 8.12
N ARG A 139 -15.55 14.45 7.41
CA ARG A 139 -15.43 14.13 5.98
C ARG A 139 -15.57 12.63 5.71
N LYS A 140 -14.92 11.78 6.54
CA LYS A 140 -15.03 10.32 6.42
C LYS A 140 -16.47 9.85 6.64
N GLN A 141 -17.14 10.38 7.66
CA GLN A 141 -18.55 10.07 7.92
C GLN A 141 -19.44 10.49 6.75
N LYS A 142 -19.25 11.69 6.21
CA LYS A 142 -20.02 12.19 5.05
C LYS A 142 -19.84 11.30 3.82
N ILE A 143 -18.60 10.94 3.48
CA ILE A 143 -18.30 10.03 2.36
C ILE A 143 -18.93 8.65 2.59
N ALA A 144 -18.90 8.14 3.83
CA ALA A 144 -19.53 6.86 4.15
C ALA A 144 -21.06 6.92 3.99
N GLN A 145 -21.71 8.01 4.41
CA GLN A 145 -23.14 8.24 4.24
C GLN A 145 -23.52 8.36 2.77
N GLU A 146 -22.79 9.17 1.99
CA GLU A 146 -23.03 9.32 0.54
C GLU A 146 -22.86 7.99 -0.19
N LYS A 147 -21.83 7.21 0.17
CA LYS A 147 -21.64 5.85 -0.39
C LYS A 147 -22.77 4.91 0.00
N HIS A 148 -23.28 5.00 1.22
CA HIS A 148 -24.39 4.18 1.67
C HIS A 148 -25.68 4.54 0.91
N GLN A 149 -26.00 5.82 0.80
CA GLN A 149 -27.14 6.32 0.05
C GLN A 149 -27.04 5.92 -1.43
N ALA A 150 -25.87 6.08 -2.05
CA ALA A 150 -25.68 5.63 -3.43
C ALA A 150 -25.88 4.11 -3.59
N ARG A 151 -25.53 3.30 -2.58
CA ARG A 151 -25.80 1.85 -2.63
C ARG A 151 -27.30 1.56 -2.56
N GLU A 152 -28.06 2.33 -1.80
CA GLU A 152 -29.52 2.21 -1.73
C GLU A 152 -30.19 2.69 -3.03
N ASP A 153 -29.76 3.84 -3.57
CA ASP A 153 -30.35 4.46 -4.77
C ASP A 153 -30.11 3.64 -6.04
N PHE A 154 -28.93 3.03 -6.17
CA PHE A 154 -28.52 2.28 -7.35
C PHE A 154 -28.57 0.75 -7.16
N ASP A 155 -29.09 0.28 -6.01
CA ASP A 155 -29.11 -1.15 -5.63
C ASP A 155 -27.72 -1.80 -5.77
N ILE A 156 -26.67 -1.03 -5.42
CA ILE A 156 -25.27 -1.48 -5.51
C ILE A 156 -24.95 -2.33 -4.30
N GLY A 157 -24.96 -3.64 -4.52
CA GLY A 157 -24.62 -4.65 -3.53
C GLY A 157 -25.71 -5.69 -3.48
N TRP A 158 -25.39 -6.89 -3.99
CA TRP A 158 -26.29 -8.02 -3.92
C TRP A 158 -26.62 -8.31 -2.46
N LYS A 159 -27.89 -8.14 -2.07
CA LYS A 159 -28.37 -8.76 -0.84
C LYS A 159 -28.34 -10.26 -1.09
N ALA A 160 -27.33 -10.94 -0.55
CA ALA A 160 -27.08 -12.37 -0.79
C ALA A 160 -28.34 -13.25 -0.54
N ALA A 161 -29.25 -12.78 0.31
CA ALA A 161 -30.52 -13.45 0.60
C ALA A 161 -31.65 -13.16 -0.39
N GLU A 162 -31.67 -11.99 -1.06
CA GLU A 162 -32.80 -11.57 -1.90
C GLU A 162 -32.53 -11.86 -3.39
N HIS A 163 -31.34 -11.52 -3.90
CA HIS A 163 -31.07 -11.66 -5.32
C HIS A 163 -29.58 -11.89 -5.57
N ILE A 164 -29.21 -13.11 -5.91
CA ILE A 164 -27.95 -13.42 -6.60
C ILE A 164 -28.34 -13.65 -8.06
N PRO A 165 -27.72 -13.00 -9.05
CA PRO A 165 -27.97 -13.27 -10.45
C PRO A 165 -27.67 -14.72 -10.69
N ARG A 166 -28.68 -15.39 -11.21
CA ARG A 166 -28.47 -16.72 -11.73
C ARG A 166 -28.11 -16.56 -13.19
N ASN A 167 -26.91 -17.02 -13.53
CA ASN A 167 -26.45 -17.07 -14.92
C ASN A 167 -27.00 -18.29 -15.67
N ASP A 168 -27.97 -19.01 -15.08
CA ASP A 168 -28.60 -20.22 -15.61
C ASP A 168 -28.99 -20.06 -17.10
N ALA A 169 -29.65 -18.94 -17.44
CA ALA A 169 -30.11 -18.68 -18.81
C ALA A 169 -28.96 -18.43 -19.82
N VAL A 170 -27.83 -17.88 -19.37
CA VAL A 170 -26.66 -17.67 -20.23
C VAL A 170 -25.90 -18.98 -20.40
N ALA A 171 -25.75 -19.75 -19.33
CA ALA A 171 -25.11 -21.07 -19.38
C ALA A 171 -25.87 -22.05 -20.29
N GLU A 172 -27.20 -22.04 -20.24
CA GLU A 172 -28.05 -22.84 -21.12
C GLU A 172 -27.81 -22.51 -22.60
N ARG A 173 -27.66 -21.21 -22.94
CA ARG A 173 -27.36 -20.77 -24.31
C ARG A 173 -25.96 -21.15 -24.78
N LEU A 174 -25.00 -21.21 -23.86
CA LEU A 174 -23.63 -21.64 -24.15
C LEU A 174 -23.48 -23.17 -24.23
N ALA A 175 -24.56 -23.92 -23.98
CA ALA A 175 -24.56 -25.37 -23.91
C ALA A 175 -23.50 -25.92 -22.94
N CYS A 176 -23.22 -25.19 -21.85
CA CYS A 176 -22.31 -25.62 -20.80
C CYS A 176 -23.06 -26.40 -19.74
N GLU A 177 -22.57 -27.59 -19.38
CA GLU A 177 -23.06 -28.31 -18.21
C GLU A 177 -22.59 -27.59 -16.94
N LEU A 178 -23.52 -26.98 -16.20
CA LEU A 178 -23.21 -26.27 -14.96
C LEU A 178 -23.04 -27.27 -13.80
N PRO A 179 -21.86 -27.34 -13.17
CA PRO A 179 -21.70 -28.12 -11.96
C PRO A 179 -22.51 -27.50 -10.79
N GLN A 180 -22.99 -28.35 -9.88
CA GLN A 180 -23.70 -27.89 -8.69
C GLN A 180 -22.71 -27.23 -7.72
N GLY A 181 -22.87 -25.93 -7.47
CA GLY A 181 -22.03 -25.18 -6.53
C GLY A 181 -21.45 -23.91 -7.14
N MET A 182 -20.30 -23.47 -6.64
CA MET A 182 -19.55 -22.37 -7.25
C MET A 182 -18.81 -22.89 -8.49
N CYS A 183 -18.78 -22.09 -9.54
CA CYS A 183 -18.12 -22.44 -10.80
C CYS A 183 -17.20 -21.31 -11.26
N CYS A 184 -16.08 -21.66 -11.88
CA CYS A 184 -15.16 -20.74 -12.54
C CYS A 184 -15.07 -21.04 -14.03
N LEU A 185 -14.56 -20.08 -14.80
CA LEU A 185 -14.18 -20.30 -16.19
C LEU A 185 -12.73 -20.77 -16.23
N VAL A 186 -12.49 -21.89 -16.89
CA VAL A 186 -11.17 -22.46 -17.12
C VAL A 186 -10.87 -22.35 -18.60
N PHE A 187 -9.81 -21.62 -18.93
CA PHE A 187 -9.27 -21.59 -20.29
C PHE A 187 -8.34 -22.79 -20.48
N ASN A 188 -8.63 -23.62 -21.48
CA ASN A 188 -7.79 -24.74 -21.89
C ASN A 188 -6.91 -24.30 -23.06
N GLU A 189 -5.61 -24.20 -22.82
CA GLU A 189 -4.62 -23.77 -23.80
C GLU A 189 -4.48 -24.74 -24.97
N GLU A 190 -4.57 -26.06 -24.72
CA GLU A 190 -4.39 -27.08 -25.77
C GLU A 190 -5.50 -27.03 -26.82
N SER A 191 -6.74 -26.80 -26.38
CA SER A 191 -7.91 -26.69 -27.26
C SER A 191 -8.28 -25.26 -27.60
N ASN A 192 -7.57 -24.28 -27.05
CA ASN A 192 -7.85 -22.84 -27.16
C ASN A 192 -9.33 -22.51 -26.89
N SER A 193 -9.88 -23.07 -25.81
CA SER A 193 -11.32 -22.98 -25.49
C SER A 193 -11.59 -22.66 -24.03
N VAL A 194 -12.72 -22.03 -23.74
CA VAL A 194 -13.17 -21.72 -22.37
C VAL A 194 -14.23 -22.73 -21.96
N SER A 195 -14.08 -23.31 -20.76
CA SER A 195 -15.02 -24.25 -20.16
C SER A 195 -15.41 -23.80 -18.75
N VAL A 196 -16.55 -24.29 -18.24
CA VAL A 196 -16.97 -24.03 -16.86
C VAL A 196 -16.54 -25.23 -16.00
N ALA A 197 -15.84 -24.99 -14.90
CA ALA A 197 -15.45 -26.02 -13.94
C ALA A 197 -15.98 -25.71 -12.54
N ALA A 198 -16.26 -26.74 -11.74
CA ALA A 198 -16.59 -26.57 -10.34
C ALA A 198 -15.36 -26.03 -9.61
N THR A 199 -15.53 -25.00 -8.78
CA THR A 199 -14.46 -24.51 -7.91
C THR A 199 -14.92 -24.52 -6.46
N VAL A 200 -14.03 -24.95 -5.58
CA VAL A 200 -14.19 -24.78 -4.13
C VAL A 200 -13.50 -23.50 -3.65
N GLU A 201 -12.72 -22.86 -4.50
CA GLU A 201 -11.89 -21.72 -4.16
C GLU A 201 -12.42 -20.46 -4.86
N PRO A 202 -13.13 -19.56 -4.13
CA PRO A 202 -13.70 -18.35 -4.72
C PRO A 202 -12.61 -17.37 -5.18
N SER A 203 -11.39 -17.50 -4.66
CA SER A 203 -10.21 -16.72 -5.05
C SER A 203 -9.82 -16.91 -6.52
N ALA A 204 -10.17 -18.05 -7.10
CA ALA A 204 -9.88 -18.38 -8.50
C ALA A 204 -10.92 -17.80 -9.49
N ALA A 205 -11.95 -17.11 -9.00
CA ALA A 205 -12.92 -16.43 -9.85
C ALA A 205 -12.29 -15.18 -10.49
N ILE A 206 -11.99 -15.26 -11.79
CA ILE A 206 -11.47 -14.13 -12.56
C ILE A 206 -12.62 -13.15 -12.82
N ASN A 207 -12.46 -11.91 -12.37
CA ASN A 207 -13.39 -10.84 -12.71
C ASN A 207 -13.16 -10.48 -14.19
N LEU A 208 -14.04 -10.96 -15.08
CA LEU A 208 -13.99 -10.60 -16.49
C LEU A 208 -14.26 -9.11 -16.61
N GLU A 209 -13.23 -8.34 -16.97
CA GLU A 209 -13.41 -6.92 -17.28
C GLU A 209 -14.39 -6.78 -18.45
N TYR A 210 -15.17 -5.69 -18.44
CA TYR A 210 -16.09 -5.41 -19.53
C TYR A 210 -15.30 -5.31 -20.84
N LEU A 211 -15.77 -6.02 -21.86
CA LEU A 211 -15.25 -5.92 -23.22
C LEU A 211 -15.45 -4.46 -23.68
N SER A 212 -14.39 -3.65 -23.61
CA SER A 212 -14.38 -2.28 -24.12
C SER A 212 -14.22 -2.34 -25.63
N THR A 213 -15.28 -2.00 -26.36
CA THR A 213 -15.29 -1.83 -27.83
C THR A 213 -14.52 -0.61 -28.28
#